data_AF-A0A3N0XBT2-F1
#
_entry.id   AF-A0A3N0XBT2-F1
#
_cell.length_a   1.000
_cell.length_b   1.000
_cell.length_c   1.000
_cell.angle_alpha   90.00
_cell.angle_beta   90.00
_cell.angle_gamma   90.00
#
_symmetry.space_group_name_H-M   'P 1'
#
loop_
_entity.id
_entity.type
_entity.pdbx_description
1 polymer ?
#
loop_
_entity_poly.entity_id
_entity_poly.type
_entity_poly.pdbx_seq_one_letter_code
_entity_poly.pdbx_strand_id
1 'polypeptide(L)'
;MKKDSLQKFTDFETRFGDLLEKDQLDIIDFNNFSKDEQEQINERLTNLLNTTKLDDHDKLLYKLDKVLHPVAKNQIWERNHNTITATISNLMQEYGRMPTASEIANKSELSRQTVTKHLKEYGSNSLYLEKKEQFVFMTDKVLAKVFQFAVNGDIGAAKLYFNVMGCLNAGSGKTIQNNNFIQINNTILKQETIEQLEPEQIKEIEAIVLKNQIM
;
A
#
# COMPACT_ATOMS: atom_id res chain seq x y z
N MET A 1 -51.10 -8.05 -27.65
CA MET A 1 -49.96 -8.38 -26.75
C MET A 1 -48.60 -7.75 -27.14
N LYS A 2 -48.47 -6.96 -28.23
CA LYS A 2 -47.17 -6.33 -28.60
C LYS A 2 -46.92 -4.91 -28.05
N LYS A 3 -47.96 -4.16 -27.66
CA LYS A 3 -47.80 -2.75 -27.23
C LYS A 3 -47.14 -2.62 -25.86
N ASP A 4 -47.54 -3.44 -24.88
CA ASP A 4 -47.03 -3.34 -23.51
C ASP A 4 -45.56 -3.76 -23.37
N SER A 5 -45.07 -4.67 -24.23
CA SER A 5 -43.66 -5.10 -24.21
C SER A 5 -42.73 -4.03 -24.80
N LEU A 6 -43.18 -3.31 -25.84
CA LEU A 6 -42.45 -2.20 -26.44
C LEU A 6 -42.40 -0.99 -25.49
N GLN A 7 -43.51 -0.70 -24.80
CA GLN A 7 -43.58 0.37 -23.81
C GLN A 7 -42.58 0.14 -22.66
N LYS A 8 -42.57 -1.05 -22.06
CA LYS A 8 -41.63 -1.42 -20.98
C LYS A 8 -40.16 -1.32 -21.37
N PHE A 9 -39.82 -1.69 -22.61
CA PHE A 9 -38.46 -1.55 -23.12
C PHE A 9 -38.05 -0.07 -23.23
N THR A 10 -38.94 0.78 -23.74
CA THR A 10 -38.70 2.22 -23.90
C THR A 10 -38.56 2.92 -22.53
N ASP A 11 -39.35 2.49 -21.54
CA ASP A 11 -39.29 3.03 -20.17
C ASP A 11 -38.01 2.59 -19.42
N PHE A 12 -37.48 1.40 -19.70
CA PHE A 12 -36.19 0.97 -19.15
C PHE A 12 -35.03 1.77 -19.76
N GLU A 13 -34.98 1.92 -21.09
CA GLU A 13 -33.92 2.67 -21.76
C GLU A 13 -33.85 4.12 -21.30
N THR A 14 -35.01 4.76 -21.08
CA THR A 14 -35.08 6.14 -20.57
C THR A 14 -34.49 6.23 -19.15
N ARG A 15 -34.94 5.36 -18.23
CA ARG A 15 -34.42 5.34 -16.85
C ARG A 15 -32.94 4.98 -16.77
N PHE A 16 -32.47 4.10 -17.65
CA PHE A 16 -31.04 3.77 -17.74
C PHE A 16 -30.22 4.94 -18.29
N GLY A 17 -30.75 5.69 -19.27
CA GLY A 17 -30.16 6.94 -19.75
C GLY A 17 -30.01 7.96 -18.62
N ASP A 18 -31.09 8.20 -17.86
CA ASP A 18 -31.08 9.13 -16.73
C ASP A 18 -30.05 8.75 -15.65
N LEU A 19 -29.82 7.45 -15.43
CA LEU A 19 -28.76 6.94 -14.57
C LEU A 19 -27.38 7.34 -15.09
N LEU A 20 -27.11 7.17 -16.39
CA LEU A 20 -25.80 7.46 -16.98
C LEU A 20 -25.46 8.96 -17.01
N GLU A 21 -26.48 9.83 -17.01
CA GLU A 21 -26.29 11.28 -16.95
C GLU A 21 -25.80 11.77 -15.58
N LYS A 22 -26.06 11.03 -14.49
CA LYS A 22 -25.60 11.41 -13.15
C LYS A 22 -24.07 11.43 -13.05
N ASP A 23 -23.55 12.41 -12.30
CA ASP A 23 -22.11 12.55 -12.04
C ASP A 23 -21.56 11.48 -11.10
N GLN A 24 -22.42 10.94 -10.23
CA GLN A 24 -22.10 9.81 -9.35
C GLN A 24 -23.37 9.01 -9.08
N LEU A 25 -23.24 7.68 -9.08
CA LEU A 25 -24.32 6.75 -8.79
C LEU A 25 -24.24 6.30 -7.34
N ASP A 26 -25.38 6.29 -6.66
CA ASP A 26 -25.56 5.74 -5.31
C ASP A 26 -26.43 4.47 -5.36
N ILE A 27 -26.36 3.63 -4.34
CA ILE A 27 -27.13 2.39 -4.24
C ILE A 27 -28.64 2.70 -4.31
N ILE A 28 -29.05 3.85 -3.78
CA ILE A 28 -30.44 4.31 -3.79
C ILE A 28 -30.96 4.51 -5.22
N ASP A 29 -30.09 4.85 -6.17
CA ASP A 29 -30.48 5.05 -7.57
C ASP A 29 -30.95 3.75 -8.24
N PHE A 30 -30.59 2.59 -7.69
CA PHE A 30 -30.96 1.27 -8.18
C PHE A 30 -32.27 0.75 -7.57
N ASN A 31 -32.82 1.40 -6.54
CA ASN A 31 -34.05 0.97 -5.86
C ASN A 31 -35.29 1.03 -6.77
N ASN A 32 -35.25 1.85 -7.82
CA ASN A 32 -36.34 1.99 -8.79
C ASN A 32 -36.32 0.91 -9.88
N PHE A 33 -35.38 -0.04 -9.82
CA PHE A 33 -35.23 -1.13 -10.77
C PHE A 33 -35.56 -2.46 -10.10
N SER A 34 -36.27 -3.32 -10.82
CA SER A 34 -36.48 -4.72 -10.43
C SER A 34 -35.16 -5.50 -10.46
N LYS A 35 -35.14 -6.70 -9.85
CA LYS A 35 -33.93 -7.54 -9.83
C LYS A 35 -33.41 -7.88 -11.24
N ASP A 36 -34.30 -8.24 -12.15
CA ASP A 36 -33.94 -8.56 -13.53
C ASP A 36 -33.38 -7.34 -14.28
N GLU A 37 -33.90 -6.14 -13.99
CA GLU A 37 -33.39 -4.88 -14.54
C GLU A 37 -32.03 -4.51 -13.94
N GLN A 38 -31.80 -4.75 -12.65
CA GLN A 38 -30.49 -4.53 -12.01
C GLN A 38 -29.42 -5.45 -12.61
N GLU A 39 -29.76 -6.69 -12.94
CA GLU A 39 -28.86 -7.63 -13.61
C GLU A 39 -28.52 -7.16 -15.03
N GLN A 40 -29.52 -6.71 -15.80
CA GLN A 40 -29.31 -6.08 -17.12
C GLN A 40 -28.45 -4.81 -17.04
N ILE A 41 -28.65 -3.98 -16.02
CA ILE A 41 -27.82 -2.80 -15.77
C ILE A 41 -26.37 -3.20 -15.48
N ASN A 42 -26.15 -4.21 -14.64
CA ASN A 42 -24.81 -4.69 -14.33
C ASN A 42 -24.08 -5.22 -15.58
N GLU A 43 -24.76 -6.00 -16.42
CA GLU A 43 -24.19 -6.45 -17.69
C GLU A 43 -23.82 -5.29 -18.61
N ARG A 44 -24.72 -4.30 -18.75
CA ARG A 44 -24.47 -3.11 -19.58
C ARG A 44 -23.32 -2.26 -19.05
N LEU A 45 -23.29 -2.01 -17.74
CA LEU A 45 -22.20 -1.26 -17.10
C LEU A 45 -20.86 -2.00 -17.24
N THR A 46 -20.87 -3.33 -17.12
CA THR A 46 -19.68 -4.16 -17.35
C THR A 46 -19.20 -4.05 -18.80
N ASN A 47 -20.12 -4.12 -19.77
CA ASN A 47 -19.79 -3.94 -21.18
C ASN A 47 -19.29 -2.52 -21.49
N LEU A 48 -19.88 -1.49 -20.89
CA LEU A 48 -19.41 -0.11 -20.97
C LEU A 48 -17.98 0.01 -20.41
N LEU A 49 -17.71 -0.53 -19.22
CA LEU A 49 -16.36 -0.54 -18.64
C LEU A 49 -15.34 -1.24 -19.56
N ASN A 50 -15.74 -2.33 -20.22
CA ASN A 50 -14.85 -3.07 -21.11
C ASN A 50 -14.61 -2.41 -22.48
N THR A 51 -15.49 -1.49 -22.92
CA THR A 51 -15.46 -0.90 -24.27
C THR A 51 -15.14 0.59 -24.30
N THR A 52 -15.18 1.26 -23.15
CA THR A 52 -14.95 2.71 -23.05
C THR A 52 -13.47 3.04 -23.22
N LYS A 53 -13.18 4.13 -23.94
CA LYS A 53 -11.81 4.65 -24.10
C LYS A 53 -11.22 5.09 -22.75
N LEU A 54 -9.90 5.04 -22.67
CA LEU A 54 -9.09 5.39 -21.51
C LEU A 54 -9.53 6.60 -20.67
N ASP A 55 -9.75 7.76 -21.31
CA ASP A 55 -10.09 9.00 -20.59
C ASP A 55 -11.53 9.00 -20.04
N ASP A 56 -12.43 8.21 -20.64
CA ASP A 56 -13.82 8.11 -20.21
C ASP A 56 -14.03 6.92 -19.27
N HIS A 57 -13.11 5.95 -19.27
CA HIS A 57 -13.11 4.81 -18.36
C HIS A 57 -12.95 5.28 -16.89
N ASP A 58 -12.04 6.21 -16.64
CA ASP A 58 -11.82 6.74 -15.28
C ASP A 58 -13.01 7.56 -14.77
N LYS A 59 -13.68 8.31 -15.65
CA LYS A 59 -14.92 9.01 -15.31
C LYS A 59 -16.03 8.02 -14.98
N LEU A 60 -16.14 6.94 -15.74
CA LEU A 60 -17.12 5.89 -15.50
C LEU A 60 -16.85 5.16 -14.18
N LEU A 61 -15.59 4.84 -13.86
CA LEU A 61 -15.20 4.29 -12.57
C LEU A 61 -15.52 5.23 -11.41
N TYR A 62 -15.27 6.53 -11.57
CA TYR A 62 -15.62 7.53 -10.57
C TYR A 62 -17.14 7.60 -10.34
N LYS A 63 -17.92 7.58 -11.42
CA LYS A 63 -19.39 7.52 -11.36
C LYS A 63 -19.87 6.31 -10.57
N LEU A 64 -19.24 5.15 -10.80
CA LEU A 64 -19.65 3.88 -10.22
C LEU A 64 -19.03 3.59 -8.85
N ASP A 65 -18.15 4.45 -8.32
CA ASP A 65 -17.36 4.12 -7.14
C ASP A 65 -18.23 3.75 -5.92
N LYS A 66 -19.37 4.40 -5.68
CA LYS A 66 -20.21 4.06 -4.51
C LYS A 66 -21.04 2.79 -4.68
N VAL A 67 -21.24 2.34 -5.91
CA VAL A 67 -22.13 1.22 -6.25
C VAL A 67 -21.37 -0.04 -6.64
N LEU A 68 -20.08 0.08 -6.98
CA LEU A 68 -19.21 -1.06 -7.19
C LEU A 68 -19.06 -1.88 -5.90
N HIS A 69 -19.41 -3.16 -5.99
CA HIS A 69 -19.18 -4.11 -4.93
C HIS A 69 -17.68 -4.13 -4.55
N PRO A 70 -17.31 -4.25 -3.25
CA PRO A 70 -15.90 -4.25 -2.83
C PRO A 70 -15.02 -5.25 -3.57
N VAL A 71 -15.57 -6.43 -3.91
CA VAL A 71 -14.85 -7.44 -4.71
C VAL A 71 -14.45 -6.91 -6.09
N ALA A 72 -15.35 -6.20 -6.78
CA ALA A 72 -15.05 -5.62 -8.09
C ALA A 72 -13.97 -4.52 -7.98
N LYS A 73 -14.03 -3.69 -6.92
CA LYS A 73 -12.98 -2.69 -6.65
C LYS A 73 -11.63 -3.35 -6.43
N ASN A 74 -11.59 -4.44 -5.67
CA ASN A 74 -10.36 -5.18 -5.41
C ASN A 74 -9.78 -5.76 -6.71
N GLN A 75 -10.62 -6.37 -7.54
CA GLN A 75 -10.19 -6.90 -8.86
C GLN A 75 -9.64 -5.81 -9.78
N ILE A 76 -10.31 -4.65 -9.85
CA ILE A 76 -9.83 -3.49 -10.63
C ILE A 76 -8.47 -3.04 -10.10
N TRP A 77 -8.33 -2.93 -8.78
CA TRP A 77 -7.07 -2.53 -8.15
C TRP A 77 -5.95 -3.53 -8.44
N GLU A 78 -6.20 -4.83 -8.30
CA GLU A 78 -5.22 -5.89 -8.58
C GLU A 78 -4.80 -5.90 -10.04
N ARG A 79 -5.76 -5.77 -10.97
CA ARG A 79 -5.49 -5.64 -12.39
C ARG A 79 -4.57 -4.45 -12.65
N ASN A 80 -4.93 -3.27 -12.14
CA ASN A 80 -4.13 -2.06 -12.30
C ASN A 80 -2.73 -2.25 -11.70
N HIS A 81 -2.62 -2.85 -10.52
CA HIS A 81 -1.34 -3.13 -9.86
C HIS A 81 -0.44 -4.02 -10.72
N ASN A 82 -0.97 -5.14 -11.20
CA ASN A 82 -0.23 -6.10 -12.02
C ASN A 82 0.18 -5.48 -13.36
N THR A 83 -0.72 -4.74 -14.02
CA THR A 83 -0.40 -4.04 -15.27
C THR A 83 0.70 -3.00 -15.05
N ILE A 84 0.56 -2.12 -14.06
CA ILE A 84 1.55 -1.06 -13.77
C ILE A 84 2.92 -1.66 -13.46
N THR A 85 2.97 -2.67 -12.59
CA THR A 85 4.25 -3.32 -12.21
C THR A 85 4.92 -4.03 -13.39
N ALA A 86 4.15 -4.74 -14.22
CA ALA A 86 4.67 -5.37 -15.44
C ALA A 86 5.18 -4.33 -16.45
N THR A 87 4.42 -3.25 -16.66
CA THR A 87 4.82 -2.15 -17.55
C THR A 87 6.10 -1.47 -17.06
N ILE A 88 6.23 -1.22 -15.75
CA ILE A 88 7.46 -0.66 -15.17
C ILE A 88 8.65 -1.59 -15.44
N SER A 89 8.50 -2.89 -15.16
CA SER A 89 9.55 -3.88 -15.40
C SER A 89 10.02 -3.88 -16.85
N ASN A 90 9.07 -3.88 -17.80
CA ASN A 90 9.39 -3.89 -19.23
C ASN A 90 10.10 -2.60 -19.68
N LEU A 91 9.60 -1.42 -19.25
CA LEU A 91 10.22 -0.14 -19.59
C LEU A 91 11.61 0.01 -18.96
N MET A 92 11.83 -0.51 -17.76
CA MET A 92 13.16 -0.54 -17.13
C MET A 92 14.14 -1.44 -17.88
N GLN A 93 13.68 -2.58 -18.40
CA GLN A 93 14.50 -3.46 -19.25
C GLN A 93 14.83 -2.80 -20.59
N GLU A 94 13.88 -2.05 -21.18
CA GLU A 94 14.03 -1.40 -22.49
C GLU A 94 14.95 -0.16 -22.40
N TYR A 95 14.78 0.69 -21.38
CA TYR A 95 15.45 1.99 -21.30
C TYR A 95 16.56 2.08 -20.25
N GLY A 96 16.72 1.06 -19.40
CA GLY A 96 17.73 1.04 -18.34
C GLY A 96 17.52 2.10 -17.25
N ARG A 97 16.33 2.70 -17.16
CA ARG A 97 15.97 3.71 -16.16
C ARG A 97 14.55 3.54 -15.68
N MET A 98 14.22 4.20 -14.55
CA MET A 98 12.84 4.29 -14.09
C MET A 98 11.98 5.05 -15.12
N PRO A 99 10.82 4.51 -15.50
CA PRO A 99 9.89 5.21 -16.38
C PRO A 99 9.12 6.30 -15.62
N THR A 100 8.71 7.33 -16.35
CA THR A 100 7.81 8.37 -15.85
C THR A 100 6.36 7.87 -15.81
N ALA A 101 5.50 8.50 -15.02
CA ALA A 101 4.07 8.19 -14.97
C ALA A 101 3.38 8.29 -16.34
N SER A 102 3.88 9.15 -17.24
CA SER A 102 3.33 9.31 -18.58
C SER A 102 3.73 8.18 -19.52
N GLU A 103 4.99 7.71 -19.43
CA GLU A 103 5.43 6.51 -20.17
C GLU A 103 4.69 5.26 -19.72
N ILE A 104 4.49 5.11 -18.41
CA ILE A 104 3.70 4.00 -17.85
C ILE A 104 2.28 4.07 -18.39
N ALA A 105 1.59 5.21 -18.26
CA ALA A 105 0.22 5.39 -18.73
C ALA A 105 0.04 5.05 -20.22
N ASN A 106 0.94 5.58 -21.06
CA ASN A 106 0.92 5.34 -22.50
C ASN A 106 1.12 3.86 -22.85
N LYS A 107 2.00 3.15 -22.14
CA LYS A 107 2.33 1.75 -22.42
C LYS A 107 1.36 0.77 -21.77
N SER A 108 0.79 1.12 -20.62
CA SER A 108 -0.12 0.26 -19.85
C SER A 108 -1.57 0.37 -20.30
N GLU A 109 -1.88 1.32 -21.19
CA GLU A 109 -3.26 1.69 -21.53
C GLU A 109 -4.07 1.95 -20.25
N LEU A 110 -3.49 2.75 -19.34
CA LEU A 110 -4.18 3.27 -18.16
C LEU A 110 -4.07 4.79 -18.19
N SER A 111 -5.05 5.48 -17.62
CA SER A 111 -4.93 6.94 -17.55
C SER A 111 -3.73 7.33 -16.68
N ARG A 112 -3.15 8.50 -16.98
CA ARG A 112 -2.08 9.08 -16.16
C ARG A 112 -2.55 9.33 -14.72
N GLN A 113 -3.83 9.65 -14.51
CA GLN A 113 -4.39 9.87 -13.17
C GLN A 113 -4.43 8.58 -12.37
N THR A 114 -4.92 7.49 -12.98
CA THR A 114 -4.95 6.16 -12.37
C THR A 114 -3.54 5.69 -12.00
N VAL A 115 -2.58 5.83 -12.91
CA VAL A 115 -1.17 5.48 -12.63
C VAL A 115 -0.61 6.32 -11.48
N THR A 116 -0.81 7.64 -11.51
CA THR A 116 -0.28 8.56 -10.49
C THR A 116 -0.86 8.26 -9.12
N LYS A 117 -2.19 8.10 -9.04
CA LYS A 117 -2.90 7.72 -7.80
C LYS A 117 -2.34 6.41 -7.26
N HIS A 118 -2.23 5.39 -8.11
CA HIS A 118 -1.76 4.07 -7.72
C HIS A 118 -0.33 4.12 -7.17
N LEU A 119 0.60 4.77 -7.86
CA LEU A 119 1.99 4.89 -7.42
C LEU A 119 2.14 5.68 -6.11
N LYS A 120 1.21 6.59 -5.81
CA LYS A 120 1.20 7.35 -4.55
C LYS A 120 0.61 6.55 -3.39
N GLU A 121 -0.41 5.74 -3.64
CA GLU A 121 -1.26 5.14 -2.60
C GLU A 121 -1.03 3.63 -2.39
N TYR A 122 -0.30 2.94 -3.28
CA TYR A 122 -0.17 1.48 -3.21
C TYR A 122 0.36 0.97 -1.87
N GLY A 123 1.27 1.72 -1.22
CA GLY A 123 1.91 1.31 0.03
C GLY A 123 0.97 1.21 1.22
N SER A 124 -0.16 1.93 1.19
CA SER A 124 -1.20 1.90 2.22
C SER A 124 -2.41 1.04 1.84
N ASN A 125 -2.43 0.45 0.64
CA ASN A 125 -3.54 -0.38 0.20
C ASN A 125 -3.53 -1.75 0.92
N SER A 126 -4.67 -2.19 1.44
CA SER A 126 -4.78 -3.45 2.20
C SER A 126 -4.38 -4.67 1.38
N LEU A 127 -4.76 -4.74 0.09
CA LEU A 127 -4.41 -5.86 -0.79
C LEU A 127 -2.91 -5.94 -1.04
N TYR A 128 -2.24 -4.78 -1.16
CA TYR A 128 -0.79 -4.74 -1.26
C TYR A 128 -0.12 -5.25 0.02
N LEU A 129 -0.62 -4.84 1.19
CA LEU A 129 -0.11 -5.27 2.49
C LEU A 129 -0.28 -6.78 2.68
N GLU A 130 -1.46 -7.32 2.35
CA GLU A 130 -1.72 -8.77 2.36
C GLU A 130 -0.76 -9.51 1.41
N LYS A 131 -0.57 -9.00 0.18
CA LYS A 131 0.39 -9.60 -0.77
C LYS A 131 1.82 -9.54 -0.25
N LYS A 132 2.21 -8.46 0.43
CA LYS A 132 3.52 -8.33 1.08
C LYS A 132 3.69 -9.36 2.20
N GLU A 133 2.66 -9.59 3.01
CA GLU A 133 2.65 -10.63 4.04
C GLU A 133 2.76 -12.03 3.44
N GLN A 134 2.13 -12.29 2.28
CA GLN A 134 2.31 -13.55 1.56
C GLN A 134 3.77 -13.76 1.12
N PHE A 135 4.47 -12.71 0.68
CA PHE A 135 5.92 -12.81 0.40
C PHE A 135 6.73 -13.12 1.66
N VAL A 136 6.38 -12.50 2.79
CA VAL A 136 7.02 -12.78 4.09
C VAL A 136 6.77 -14.23 4.50
N PHE A 137 5.54 -14.72 4.37
CA PHE A 137 5.18 -16.11 4.65
C PHE A 137 5.99 -17.11 3.81
N MET A 138 6.30 -16.76 2.56
CA MET A 138 7.13 -17.59 1.68
C MET A 138 8.63 -17.56 2.00
N THR A 139 9.08 -16.72 2.95
CA THR A 139 10.49 -16.60 3.32
C THR A 139 11.07 -17.93 3.80
N ASP A 140 10.32 -18.74 4.54
CA ASP A 140 10.79 -20.04 5.03
C ASP A 140 11.15 -21.00 3.89
N LYS A 141 10.37 -20.98 2.80
CA LYS A 141 10.66 -21.77 1.59
C LYS A 141 11.92 -21.29 0.89
N VAL A 142 12.13 -19.98 0.80
CA VAL A 142 13.35 -19.39 0.23
C VAL A 142 14.55 -19.74 1.12
N LEU A 143 14.42 -19.61 2.43
CA LEU A 143 15.46 -19.94 3.40
C LEU A 143 15.86 -21.42 3.34
N ALA A 144 14.89 -22.32 3.17
CA ALA A 144 15.15 -23.74 2.96
C ALA A 144 15.96 -24.00 1.66
N LYS A 145 15.71 -23.23 0.59
CA LYS A 145 16.52 -23.28 -0.63
C LYS A 145 17.92 -22.74 -0.42
N VAL A 146 18.07 -21.63 0.30
CA VAL A 146 19.39 -21.09 0.68
C VAL A 146 20.18 -22.12 1.50
N PHE A 147 19.54 -22.79 2.47
CA PHE A 147 20.15 -23.89 3.21
C PHE A 147 20.62 -25.02 2.29
N GLN A 148 19.81 -25.43 1.30
CA GLN A 148 20.18 -26.45 0.33
C GLN A 148 21.45 -26.07 -0.46
N PHE A 149 21.58 -24.81 -0.89
CA PHE A 149 22.79 -24.34 -1.56
C PHE A 149 24.00 -24.30 -0.61
N ALA A 150 23.78 -23.86 0.62
CA ALA A 150 24.81 -23.79 1.65
C ALA A 150 25.43 -25.17 1.93
N VAL A 151 24.60 -26.21 2.12
CA VAL A 151 25.10 -27.58 2.36
C VAL A 151 25.79 -28.19 1.14
N ASN A 152 25.49 -27.69 -0.06
CA ASN A 152 26.13 -28.10 -1.31
C ASN A 152 27.41 -27.31 -1.62
N GLY A 153 27.92 -26.51 -0.67
CA GLY A 153 29.21 -25.84 -0.77
C GLY A 153 29.17 -24.38 -1.24
N ASP A 154 27.99 -23.79 -1.44
CA ASP A 154 27.87 -22.35 -1.73
C ASP A 154 28.08 -21.54 -0.43
N ILE A 155 29.27 -20.97 -0.29
CA ILE A 155 29.66 -20.15 0.87
C ILE A 155 28.84 -18.85 0.96
N GLY A 156 28.41 -18.31 -0.17
CA GLY A 156 27.54 -17.12 -0.22
C GLY A 156 26.17 -17.41 0.39
N ALA A 157 25.57 -18.54 -0.01
CA ALA A 157 24.32 -19.04 0.57
C ALA A 157 24.47 -19.36 2.06
N ALA A 158 25.58 -19.98 2.48
CA ALA A 158 25.85 -20.28 3.89
C ALA A 158 25.91 -19.00 4.75
N LYS A 159 26.64 -17.97 4.28
CA LYS A 159 26.69 -16.65 4.95
C LYS A 159 25.31 -16.01 5.05
N LEU A 160 24.52 -16.04 3.97
CA LEU A 160 23.17 -15.49 3.97
C LEU A 160 22.27 -16.22 4.97
N TYR A 161 22.32 -17.56 5.01
CA TYR A 161 21.58 -18.38 5.97
C TYR A 161 21.93 -18.02 7.42
N PHE A 162 23.22 -17.99 7.77
CA PHE A 162 23.66 -17.64 9.12
C PHE A 162 23.35 -16.19 9.51
N ASN A 163 23.31 -15.26 8.54
CA ASN A 163 22.86 -13.89 8.79
C ASN A 163 21.37 -13.85 9.16
N VAL A 164 20.52 -14.51 8.37
CA VAL A 164 19.08 -14.59 8.62
C VAL A 164 18.78 -15.28 9.95
N MET A 165 19.52 -16.33 10.30
CA MET A 165 19.39 -17.03 11.59
C MET A 165 20.01 -16.26 12.77
N GLY A 166 20.59 -15.08 12.55
CA GLY A 166 21.20 -14.25 13.58
C GLY A 166 22.55 -14.75 14.11
N CYS A 167 23.08 -15.84 13.56
CA CYS A 167 24.34 -16.46 14.00
C CYS A 167 25.58 -15.61 13.70
N LEU A 168 25.52 -14.71 12.70
CA LEU A 168 26.64 -13.81 12.35
C LEU A 168 26.66 -12.51 13.17
N ASN A 169 25.54 -12.13 13.78
CA ASN A 169 25.43 -10.89 14.58
C ASN A 169 25.73 -11.12 16.08
N ALA A 170 25.95 -12.37 16.49
CA ALA A 170 26.27 -12.73 17.87
C ALA A 170 27.65 -12.22 18.37
N GLY A 171 28.48 -11.67 17.47
CA GLY A 171 29.77 -11.04 17.80
C GLY A 171 29.78 -9.51 17.69
N SER A 172 28.76 -8.90 17.11
CA SER A 172 28.61 -7.44 17.05
C SER A 172 27.55 -7.01 18.06
N GLY A 173 27.86 -7.22 19.34
CA GLY A 173 27.27 -6.41 20.38
C GLY A 173 27.60 -4.95 20.02
N LYS A 174 26.65 -4.23 19.43
CA LYS A 174 26.53 -2.83 19.75
C LYS A 174 26.33 -2.83 21.25
N THR A 175 27.41 -2.67 21.99
CA THR A 175 27.33 -2.12 23.34
C THR A 175 26.48 -0.88 23.15
N ILE A 176 25.21 -0.96 23.52
CA ILE A 176 24.48 0.23 23.90
C ILE A 176 25.29 0.70 25.09
N GLN A 177 26.29 1.56 24.84
CA GLN A 177 26.83 2.42 25.87
C GLN A 177 25.63 3.22 26.32
N ASN A 178 24.97 2.75 27.38
CA ASN A 178 24.09 3.57 28.19
C ASN A 178 25.00 4.65 28.75
N ASN A 179 25.15 5.70 27.96
CA ASN A 179 25.83 6.92 28.31
C ASN A 179 24.91 7.65 29.29
N ASN A 180 24.88 7.19 30.54
CA ASN A 180 24.22 7.84 31.66
C ASN A 180 25.01 9.10 32.02
N PHE A 181 24.96 10.10 31.14
CA PHE A 181 25.43 11.44 31.44
C PHE A 181 24.31 12.43 31.15
N ILE A 182 24.17 13.38 32.05
CA ILE A 182 23.27 14.51 31.86
C ILE A 182 24.13 15.65 31.33
N GLN A 183 23.79 16.16 30.14
CA GLN A 183 24.44 17.34 29.59
C GLN A 183 23.47 18.51 29.65
N ILE A 184 23.88 19.57 30.35
CA ILE A 184 23.15 20.85 30.37
C ILE A 184 24.12 21.91 29.85
N ASN A 185 23.81 22.50 28.69
CA ASN A 185 24.72 23.36 27.91
C ASN A 185 26.04 22.66 27.56
N ASN A 186 27.18 23.22 27.98
CA ASN A 186 28.53 22.66 27.77
C ASN A 186 29.03 21.83 28.97
N THR A 187 28.19 21.60 29.99
CA THR A 187 28.59 20.85 31.18
C THR A 187 28.06 19.41 31.08
N ILE A 188 28.96 18.44 31.20
CA ILE A 188 28.66 17.01 31.14
C ILE A 188 28.79 16.44 32.55
N LEU A 189 27.68 16.00 33.12
CA LEU A 189 27.63 15.33 34.42
C LEU A 189 27.67 13.81 34.19
N LYS A 190 28.78 13.16 34.53
CA LYS A 190 28.93 11.69 34.48
C LYS A 190 28.93 11.11 35.89
N GLN A 191 28.54 9.84 36.03
CA GLN A 191 28.60 9.10 37.30
C GLN A 191 29.99 9.19 37.96
N GLU A 192 31.05 9.04 37.16
CA GLU A 192 32.46 9.14 37.58
C GLU A 192 32.81 10.53 38.12
N THR A 193 32.16 11.58 37.61
CA THR A 193 32.35 12.95 38.09
C THR A 193 31.62 13.17 39.41
N ILE A 194 30.46 12.55 39.61
CA ILE A 194 29.68 12.62 40.86
C ILE A 194 30.41 11.91 42.00
N GLU A 195 31.05 10.78 41.72
CA GLU A 195 31.84 10.01 42.69
C GLU A 195 33.09 10.75 43.18
N GLN A 196 33.56 11.74 42.43
CA GLN A 196 34.72 12.58 42.76
C GLN A 196 34.35 13.90 43.45
N LEU A 197 33.06 14.18 43.65
CA LEU A 197 32.62 15.39 44.35
C LEU A 197 32.65 15.18 45.86
N GLU A 198 33.01 16.25 46.57
CA GLU A 198 32.98 16.24 48.02
C GLU A 198 31.52 16.11 48.53
N PRO A 199 31.29 15.48 49.69
CA PRO A 199 29.94 15.21 50.20
C PRO A 199 29.05 16.46 50.34
N GLU A 200 29.65 17.62 50.53
CA GLU A 200 28.97 18.91 50.64
C GLU A 200 28.44 19.39 49.27
N GLN A 201 29.17 19.13 48.19
CA GLN A 201 28.77 19.48 46.82
C GLN A 201 27.66 18.56 46.31
N ILE A 202 27.70 17.28 46.71
CA ILE A 202 26.64 16.31 46.39
C ILE A 202 25.31 16.75 47.02
N LYS A 203 25.32 17.16 48.30
CA LYS A 203 24.13 17.67 49.00
C LYS A 203 23.53 18.91 48.34
N GLU A 204 24.38 19.79 47.81
CA GLU A 204 23.93 21.00 47.11
C GLU A 204 23.24 20.66 45.78
N ILE A 205 23.77 19.69 45.04
CA ILE A 205 23.16 19.17 43.81
C ILE A 205 21.81 18.49 44.11
N GLU A 206 21.75 17.63 45.13
CA GLU A 206 20.51 16.99 45.57
C GLU A 206 19.43 18.01 45.95
N ALA A 207 19.82 19.06 46.69
CA ALA A 207 18.90 20.13 47.09
C ALA A 207 18.31 20.89 45.88
N ILE A 208 19.12 21.16 44.85
CA ILE A 208 18.68 21.84 43.63
C ILE A 208 17.73 20.96 42.80
N VAL A 209 18.02 19.67 42.68
CA VAL A 209 17.18 18.72 41.92
C VAL A 209 15.84 18.49 42.62
N LEU A 210 15.85 18.27 43.94
CA LEU A 210 14.63 18.06 44.74
C LEU A 210 13.73 19.30 44.79
N LYS A 211 14.31 20.50 44.82
CA LYS A 211 13.55 21.76 44.86
C LYS A 211 12.76 22.02 43.56
N ASN A 212 13.19 21.44 42.44
CA ASN A 212 12.51 21.55 41.15
C ASN A 212 11.55 20.39 40.84
N GLN A 213 11.42 19.39 41.71
CA GLN A 213 10.41 18.31 41.58
C GLN A 213 9.08 18.64 42.30
N ILE A 214 9.00 19.75 43.04
CA ILE A 214 7.82 20.19 43.81
C ILE A 214 7.18 21.46 43.18
N MET A 215 7.24 21.58 41.86
CA MET A 215 6.38 22.47 41.06
C MET A 215 5.74 21.66 39.94
#